data_AF-A0A2G9T8J0-F1
#
_entry.id   AF-A0A2G9T8J0-F1
#
_cell.length_a   1.000
_cell.length_b   1.000
_cell.length_c   1.000
_cell.angle_alpha   90.00
_cell.angle_beta   90.00
_cell.angle_gamma   90.00
#
_symmetry.space_group_name_H-M   'P 1'
#
loop_
_entity.id
_entity.type
_entity.pdbx_description
1 polymer ?
#
loop_
_entity_poly.entity_id
_entity_poly.type
_entity_poly.pdbx_seq_one_letter_code
_entity_poly.pdbx_strand_id
1 'polypeptide(L)' 'MKIYARDQGGINNPPESLVFEGENTWGIGANVVTSLYNKEGEERATHTQKTIQTGI' A
#
# COMPACT_ATOMS: atom_id res chain seq x y z
N MET A 1 -6.98 10.34 0.08
CA MET A 1 -5.55 10.06 0.31
C MET A 1 -5.17 8.76 -0.38
N LYS A 2 -4.12 8.78 -1.22
CA LYS A 2 -3.47 7.59 -1.79
C LYS A 2 -1.95 7.72 -1.63
N ILE A 3 -1.26 6.61 -1.36
CA ILE A 3 0.20 6.60 -1.23
C ILE A 3 0.77 5.69 -2.31
N TYR A 4 1.53 6.28 -3.23
CA TYR A 4 2.17 5.58 -4.33
C TYR A 4 3.60 5.21 -3.96
N ALA A 5 4.06 4.04 -4.39
CA ALA A 5 5.49 3.77 -4.41
C ALA A 5 6.16 4.59 -5.53
N ARG A 6 7.46 4.86 -5.40
CA ARG A 6 8.24 5.58 -6.42
C ARG A 6 8.10 4.93 -7.79
N ASP A 7 8.06 5.75 -8.83
CA ASP A 7 7.97 5.31 -10.24
C ASP A 7 6.69 4.53 -10.63
N GLN A 8 5.68 4.43 -9.76
CA GLN A 8 4.39 3.75 -10.04
C GLN A 8 3.31 4.71 -10.59
N GLY A 9 3.70 5.85 -11.18
CA GLY A 9 2.78 6.80 -11.81
C GLY A 9 1.99 7.70 -10.84
N GLY A 10 2.36 7.73 -9.56
CA GLY A 10 1.79 8.67 -8.58
C GLY A 10 2.30 10.09 -8.75
N ILE A 11 1.44 11.08 -8.50
CA ILE A 11 1.82 12.50 -8.39
C ILE A 11 1.82 12.86 -6.89
N ASN A 12 2.89 13.50 -6.42
CA ASN A 12 2.93 14.06 -5.07
C ASN A 12 2.11 15.35 -5.02
N ASN A 13 0.87 15.24 -4.54
CA ASN A 13 -0.10 16.35 -4.43
C ASN A 13 -0.82 16.26 -3.08
N PRO A 14 -0.19 16.70 -1.98
CA PRO A 14 -0.81 16.67 -0.65
C PRO A 14 -1.98 17.67 -0.55
N PRO A 15 -3.05 17.33 0.21
CA PRO A 15 -3.24 16.11 1.00
C PRO A 15 -3.88 14.94 0.23
N GLU A 16 -4.11 15.05 -1.08
CA GLU A 16 -4.85 14.04 -1.83
C GLU A 16 -4.00 12.79 -2.13
N SER A 17 -2.71 12.98 -2.43
CA SER A 17 -1.76 11.91 -2.75
C SER A 17 -0.33 12.21 -2.31
N LEU A 18 0.39 11.13 -1.97
CA LEU A 18 1.80 11.13 -1.61
C LEU A 18 2.56 10.12 -2.48
N VAL A 19 3.85 10.37 -2.71
CA VAL A 19 4.79 9.40 -3.28
C VAL A 19 5.81 9.04 -2.21
N PHE A 20 5.99 7.74 -1.96
CA PHE A 20 6.99 7.21 -1.04
C PHE A 20 8.26 6.86 -1.82
N GLU A 21 9.31 7.66 -1.62
CA GLU A 21 10.56 7.54 -2.39
C GLU A 21 11.44 6.33 -2.00
N GLY A 22 11.19 5.75 -0.82
CA GLY A 22 12.00 4.67 -0.26
C GLY A 22 11.88 3.34 -1.00
N GLU A 23 10.75 3.09 -1.66
CA GLU A 23 10.48 1.84 -2.38
C GLU A 23 9.83 2.14 -3.74
N ASN A 24 10.13 1.33 -4.75
CA ASN A 24 9.53 1.47 -6.08
C ASN A 24 8.30 0.56 -6.31
N THR A 25 7.90 -0.22 -5.30
CA THR A 25 6.72 -1.09 -5.32
C THR A 25 6.16 -1.30 -3.92
N TRP A 26 4.85 -1.56 -3.79
CA TRP A 26 4.23 -2.04 -2.54
C TRP A 26 4.25 -3.57 -2.41
N GLY A 27 4.82 -4.26 -3.40
CA GLY A 27 4.78 -5.70 -3.52
C GLY A 27 3.55 -6.22 -4.25
N ILE A 28 3.73 -7.33 -4.97
CA ILE A 28 2.67 -8.09 -5.62
C ILE A 28 2.71 -9.53 -5.12
N GLY A 29 1.56 -10.14 -4.86
CA GLY A 29 1.51 -11.51 -4.35
C GLY A 29 0.10 -12.04 -4.20
N ALA A 30 -0.01 -13.36 -3.99
CA ALA A 30 -1.30 -14.02 -3.76
C ALA A 30 -1.93 -13.65 -2.41
N ASN A 31 -1.13 -13.17 -1.46
CA ASN A 31 -1.59 -12.66 -0.17
C ASN A 31 -0.75 -11.43 0.20
N VAL A 32 -1.38 -10.27 0.23
CA VAL A 32 -0.76 -8.99 0.57
C VAL A 32 -1.51 -8.41 1.77
N VAL A 33 -0.76 -8.04 2.82
CA VAL A 33 -1.30 -7.42 4.03
C VAL A 33 -0.72 -6.02 4.17
N THR A 34 -1.57 -5.04 4.42
CA THR A 34 -1.21 -3.64 4.66
C THR A 34 -1.80 -3.19 5.97
N SER A 35 -0.96 -2.77 6.91
CA SER A 35 -1.38 -2.31 8.25
C SER A 35 -1.05 -0.84 8.43
N LEU A 36 -1.96 -0.11 9.08
CA LEU A 36 -1.82 1.29 9.43
C LEU A 36 -1.54 1.42 10.92
N TYR A 37 -0.42 2.04 11.28
CA TYR A 37 -0.03 2.30 12.66
C TYR A 37 -0.15 3.78 12.99
N ASN A 38 -0.51 4.10 14.23
CA ASN A 38 -0.40 5.47 14.74
C ASN A 38 1.04 5.77 15.21
N LYS A 39 1.28 7.02 15.64
CA LYS A 39 2.59 7.46 16.16
C LYS A 39 3.06 6.72 17.42
N GLU A 40 2.15 6.08 18.16
CA GLU A 40 2.42 5.31 19.38
C GLU A 40 2.76 3.84 19.06
N GLY A 41 2.72 3.47 17.77
CA GLY A 41 2.97 2.10 17.31
C GLY A 41 1.77 1.18 17.43
N GLU A 42 0.58 1.70 17.75
CA GLU A 42 -0.64 0.91 17.81
C GLU A 42 -1.22 0.70 16.41
N GLU A 43 -1.64 -0.54 16.11
CA GLU A 43 -2.36 -0.84 14.89
C GLU A 43 -3.76 -0.20 14.93
N ARG A 44 -4.10 0.54 13.87
CA ARG A 44 -5.38 1.25 13.72
C ARG A 44 -6.29 0.62 12.68
N ALA A 45 -5.70 -0.02 11.67
CA ALA A 45 -6.42 -0.72 10.62
C ALA A 45 -5.51 -1.73 9.92
N THR A 46 -6.11 -2.78 9.37
CA THR A 46 -5.43 -3.76 8.52
C THR A 46 -6.29 -4.07 7.31
N HIS A 47 -5.66 -4.16 6.14
CA HIS A 47 -6.28 -4.56 4.88
C HIS A 47 -5.53 -5.77 4.30
N THR A 48 -6.26 -6.79 3.87
CA THR A 48 -5.70 -8.02 3.32
C THR A 48 -6.28 -8.30 1.95
N GLN A 49 -5.44 -8.33 0.92
CA GLN A 49 -5.79 -8.74 -0.42
C GLN A 49 -5.35 -10.19 -0.65
N LYS A 50 -6.28 -11.05 -1.07
CA LYS A 50 -5.99 -12.43 -1.45
C LYS A 50 -6.42 -12.69 -2.88
N THR A 51 -5.51 -13.20 -3.71
CA THR A 51 -5.84 -13.69 -5.05
C THR A 51 -6.15 -15.17 -4.97
N ILE A 52 -7.35 -15.56 -5.40
CA ILE A 52 -7.75 -16.97 -5.48
C ILE A 52 -7.58 -17.39 -6.93
N GLN A 53 -6.64 -18.30 -7.19
CA GLN A 53 -6.51 -18.91 -8.51
C GLN A 53 -7.56 -20.02 -8.63
N THR A 54 -8.63 -19.75 -9.38
CA THR A 54 -9.57 -20.79 -9.78
C THR A 54 -9.02 -21.49 -11.03
N GLY A 55 -8.58 -22.74 -10.90
CA GLY A 55 -8.26 -23.56 -12.07
C GLY A 55 -9.52 -23.85 -12.89
N ILE A 56 -9.41 -23.70 -14.21
CA ILE A 56 -10.35 -24.25 -15.20
C ILE A 56 -9.86 -25.61 -15.66
#